data_AF-A0A833AN07-F1
#
_entry.id   AF-A0A833AN07-F1
#
_cell.length_a   1.000
_cell.length_b   1.000
_cell.length_c   1.000
_cell.angle_alpha   90.00
_cell.angle_beta   90.00
_cell.angle_gamma   90.00
#
_symmetry.space_group_name_H-M   'P 1'
#
loop_
_entity.id
_entity.type
_entity.pdbx_description
1 polymer ?
#
loop_
_entity_poly.entity_id
_entity_poly.type
_entity_poly.pdbx_seq_one_letter_code
_entity_poly.pdbx_strand_id
1 'polypeptide(L)'
;MKSNRLNRTHSVISKTAMLKSVSSKSSVFQATVGNHLHRFSMLLTVLCVFYLSGCTTEETPTSSTNQTQETSFGVVMQVDDYPLFTLNYTADYHFDSYLQTGSMPVATSFSTAAKNFACTCFSAFGGENRWLGRNYDWPEPSTYFLVFTDPPDGYASVSTVDLTFFAYDHTESPDYPVNQTTLRTLPFFPFDGINEAGVAIGMNAVPEARAPMQPDKVTIGELQLIRLVLDYAASTEEAVALIKQYNIRMEEPPIHYLIADSSGRSVIVEFNGGEMEIIENTAPWQVTTNFVISGLQNWQEAPCWRYTTTYQSLQESEGVLQENTAFYLLQKASVPTTRWSTVFDLKSGHLKLAVGRNFEKKISSAGF
;
A
#
# COMPACT_ATOMS: atom_id res chain seq x y z
N MET A 1 -34.86 -55.93 -13.10
CA MET A 1 -36.31 -56.10 -12.86
C MET A 1 -36.89 -54.74 -12.46
N LYS A 2 -37.82 -54.21 -13.30
CA LYS A 2 -38.95 -53.27 -13.04
C LYS A 2 -38.65 -51.91 -12.35
N SER A 3 -38.69 -50.75 -13.06
CA SER A 3 -39.86 -49.93 -13.52
C SER A 3 -40.54 -49.16 -12.36
N ASN A 4 -40.94 -47.88 -12.38
CA ASN A 4 -41.53 -47.01 -13.42
C ASN A 4 -41.56 -45.53 -12.96
N ARG A 5 -41.31 -44.61 -13.91
CA ARG A 5 -42.04 -43.36 -14.27
C ARG A 5 -43.26 -42.92 -13.43
N LEU A 6 -43.43 -41.61 -13.22
CA LEU A 6 -44.49 -40.82 -13.88
C LEU A 6 -44.33 -39.28 -13.78
N ASN A 7 -44.79 -38.61 -14.85
CA ASN A 7 -44.81 -37.16 -15.15
C ASN A 7 -45.78 -36.33 -14.28
N ARG A 8 -45.59 -35.00 -14.27
CA ARG A 8 -46.68 -34.05 -14.59
C ARG A 8 -46.18 -32.64 -14.96
N THR A 9 -46.50 -32.26 -16.20
CA THR A 9 -46.54 -30.91 -16.76
C THR A 9 -47.85 -30.22 -16.39
N HIS A 10 -47.86 -28.89 -16.26
CA HIS A 10 -49.04 -28.07 -16.51
C HIS A 10 -48.65 -26.66 -17.01
N SER A 11 -49.16 -26.31 -18.19
CA SER A 11 -49.22 -24.98 -18.80
C SER A 11 -50.66 -24.47 -18.79
N VAL A 12 -50.90 -23.19 -18.55
CA VAL A 12 -52.05 -22.35 -19.00
C VAL A 12 -51.60 -20.89 -18.77
N ILE A 13 -51.20 -20.04 -19.73
CA ILE A 13 -51.89 -19.29 -20.82
C ILE A 13 -53.19 -18.58 -20.42
N SER A 14 -53.17 -17.23 -20.44
CA SER A 14 -54.15 -16.31 -21.07
C SER A 14 -54.39 -15.06 -20.18
N LYS A 15 -54.56 -13.81 -20.63
CA LYS A 15 -54.33 -13.03 -21.87
C LYS A 15 -55.01 -11.66 -21.61
N THR A 16 -54.57 -10.61 -22.31
CA THR A 16 -55.33 -9.37 -22.66
C THR A 16 -55.59 -8.35 -21.52
N ALA A 17 -55.60 -7.02 -21.71
CA ALA A 17 -55.46 -6.10 -22.84
C ALA A 17 -55.14 -4.70 -22.22
N MET A 18 -54.19 -3.91 -22.75
CA MET A 18 -54.37 -2.91 -23.81
C MET A 18 -55.00 -1.58 -23.33
N LEU A 19 -54.28 -0.45 -23.50
CA LEU A 19 -54.66 0.67 -24.40
C LEU A 19 -53.86 1.98 -24.12
N LYS A 20 -53.21 2.45 -25.20
CA LYS A 20 -53.11 3.82 -25.76
C LYS A 20 -52.38 4.90 -24.94
N SER A 21 -51.22 5.42 -25.37
CA SER A 21 -50.86 6.20 -26.58
C SER A 21 -51.28 7.68 -26.52
N VAL A 22 -50.33 8.58 -26.82
CA VAL A 22 -50.37 9.77 -27.73
C VAL A 22 -49.22 10.70 -27.31
N SER A 23 -48.13 10.78 -28.10
CA SER A 23 -47.81 11.79 -29.14
C SER A 23 -47.49 13.18 -28.55
N SER A 24 -46.25 13.66 -28.61
CA SER A 24 -45.57 14.33 -29.75
C SER A 24 -45.67 15.86 -29.66
N LYS A 25 -44.51 16.53 -29.64
CA LYS A 25 -44.11 17.60 -30.57
C LYS A 25 -42.85 18.34 -30.10
N SER A 26 -41.93 18.44 -31.05
CA SER A 26 -40.77 19.33 -31.15
C SER A 26 -41.17 20.77 -31.50
N SER A 27 -40.43 21.77 -31.01
CA SER A 27 -40.05 22.95 -31.81
C SER A 27 -39.00 23.82 -31.10
N VAL A 28 -37.97 24.15 -31.86
CA VAL A 28 -36.92 25.17 -31.69
C VAL A 28 -37.51 26.58 -31.89
N PHE A 29 -37.07 27.62 -31.15
CA PHE A 29 -36.59 28.91 -31.71
C PHE A 29 -36.08 29.93 -30.66
N GLN A 30 -34.95 30.53 -31.04
CA GLN A 30 -34.20 31.75 -30.72
C GLN A 30 -34.65 32.79 -29.65
N ALA A 31 -33.62 33.23 -28.90
CA ALA A 31 -33.16 34.60 -28.55
C ALA A 31 -34.13 35.79 -28.54
N THR A 32 -34.01 36.70 -27.55
CA THR A 32 -33.56 38.11 -27.71
C THR A 32 -33.42 38.80 -26.32
N VAL A 33 -32.45 39.71 -26.26
CA VAL A 33 -32.01 40.64 -25.20
C VAL A 33 -33.02 41.77 -24.92
N GLY A 34 -33.05 42.34 -23.69
CA GLY A 34 -33.36 43.77 -23.53
C GLY A 34 -34.04 44.26 -22.24
N ASN A 35 -33.24 44.95 -21.41
CA ASN A 35 -33.50 46.18 -20.62
C ASN A 35 -34.73 46.34 -19.68
N HIS A 36 -34.44 46.73 -18.43
CA HIS A 36 -34.80 48.05 -17.82
C HIS A 36 -34.14 48.15 -16.43
N LEU A 37 -33.14 49.01 -16.20
CA LEU A 37 -33.21 50.43 -15.81
C LEU A 37 -33.69 50.67 -14.36
N HIS A 38 -32.79 51.06 -13.45
CA HIS A 38 -33.00 52.25 -12.61
C HIS A 38 -31.69 52.81 -12.03
N ARG A 39 -31.61 54.14 -12.14
CA ARG A 39 -30.52 55.05 -11.78
C ARG A 39 -30.35 55.18 -10.26
N PHE A 40 -29.12 55.35 -9.79
CA PHE A 40 -28.83 56.32 -8.72
C PHE A 40 -27.46 56.96 -8.96
N SER A 41 -27.48 58.30 -8.98
CA SER A 41 -26.34 59.19 -9.08
C SER A 41 -25.76 59.38 -7.67
N MET A 42 -24.45 59.18 -7.49
CA MET A 42 -23.75 59.82 -6.38
C MET A 42 -22.30 60.11 -6.76
N LEU A 43 -21.99 61.40 -6.72
CA LEU A 43 -20.69 62.03 -6.86
C LEU A 43 -19.76 61.54 -5.73
N LEU A 44 -18.56 61.03 -6.04
CA LEU A 44 -17.48 60.93 -5.04
C LEU A 44 -16.09 61.05 -5.69
N THR A 45 -15.53 62.25 -5.51
CA THR A 45 -14.12 62.60 -5.27
C THR A 45 -13.04 61.61 -5.73
N VAL A 46 -12.27 62.02 -6.75
CA VAL A 46 -11.01 61.40 -7.17
C VAL A 46 -9.94 61.67 -6.11
N LEU A 47 -9.55 60.64 -5.36
CA LEU A 47 -8.35 60.65 -4.51
C LEU A 47 -7.19 60.07 -5.33
N CYS A 48 -6.24 60.92 -5.71
CA CYS A 48 -4.96 60.47 -6.27
C CYS A 48 -4.16 59.74 -5.18
N VAL A 49 -4.14 58.40 -5.23
CA VAL A 49 -3.21 57.58 -4.44
C VAL A 49 -1.98 57.33 -5.31
N PHE A 50 -0.84 57.87 -4.89
CA PHE A 50 0.47 57.50 -5.40
C PHE A 50 0.69 56.00 -5.11
N TYR A 51 0.67 55.17 -6.15
CA TYR A 51 1.23 53.82 -6.06
C TYR A 51 2.75 53.94 -5.97
N LEU A 52 3.27 53.85 -4.75
CA LEU A 52 4.67 53.50 -4.53
C LEU A 52 4.86 52.08 -5.06
N SER A 53 5.71 51.94 -6.09
CA SER A 53 6.18 50.66 -6.60
C SER A 53 6.97 49.94 -5.50
N GLY A 54 6.27 49.22 -4.63
CA GLY A 54 6.87 48.18 -3.82
C GLY A 54 7.17 47.00 -4.72
N CYS A 55 8.45 46.65 -4.85
CA CYS A 55 8.87 45.37 -5.42
C CYS A 55 8.15 44.26 -4.66
N THR A 56 7.14 43.65 -5.28
CA THR A 56 6.70 42.32 -4.89
C THR A 56 7.83 41.39 -5.27
N THR A 57 8.65 41.03 -4.29
CA THR A 57 9.40 39.78 -4.35
C THR A 57 8.37 38.68 -4.56
N GLU A 58 8.30 38.11 -5.77
CA GLU A 58 7.70 36.80 -5.97
C GLU A 58 8.43 35.86 -5.01
N GLU A 59 7.76 35.47 -3.92
CA GLU A 59 8.20 34.35 -3.10
C GLU A 59 8.23 33.14 -4.02
N THR A 60 9.42 32.81 -4.49
CA THR A 60 9.68 31.51 -5.08
C THR A 60 9.33 30.50 -3.99
N PRO A 61 8.42 29.54 -4.22
CA PRO A 61 8.04 28.58 -3.20
C PRO A 61 9.33 27.87 -2.76
N THR A 62 9.71 28.11 -1.52
CA THR A 62 10.91 27.52 -0.94
C THR A 62 10.59 26.04 -0.80
N SER A 63 11.21 25.20 -1.63
CA SER A 63 11.22 23.75 -1.48
C SER A 63 11.54 23.42 -0.01
N SER A 64 10.55 22.95 0.75
CA SER A 64 10.67 22.66 2.20
C SER A 64 11.45 21.39 2.51
N THR A 65 11.98 20.73 1.48
CA THR A 65 12.76 19.51 1.55
C THR A 65 14.05 19.73 2.37
N ASN A 66 14.37 18.78 3.26
CA ASN A 66 15.50 18.78 4.21
C ASN A 66 15.27 19.46 5.59
N GLN A 67 14.03 19.62 6.06
CA GLN A 67 13.82 19.87 7.49
C GLN A 67 14.17 18.60 8.28
N THR A 68 15.19 18.72 9.14
CA THR A 68 15.69 17.64 10.00
C THR A 68 15.34 17.96 11.45
N GLN A 69 14.84 16.97 12.17
CA GLN A 69 14.43 17.07 13.56
C GLN A 69 14.96 15.89 14.38
N GLU A 70 15.68 16.22 15.44
CA GLU A 70 16.21 15.27 16.41
C GLU A 70 15.14 14.96 17.46
N THR A 71 14.91 13.68 17.75
CA THR A 71 14.01 13.22 18.81
C THR A 71 14.78 12.33 19.78
N SER A 72 14.19 11.97 20.92
CA SER A 72 14.85 11.04 21.86
C SER A 72 14.97 9.60 21.34
N PHE A 73 14.36 9.27 20.19
CA PHE A 73 14.28 7.91 19.65
C PHE A 73 14.80 7.81 18.22
N GLY A 74 15.27 8.92 17.63
CA GLY A 74 15.75 8.94 16.26
C GLY A 74 15.70 10.30 15.59
N VAL A 75 16.06 10.32 14.32
CA VAL A 75 16.10 11.52 13.48
C VAL A 75 15.00 11.46 12.44
N VAL A 76 14.14 12.48 12.41
CA VAL A 76 13.10 12.65 11.38
C VAL A 76 13.59 13.65 10.33
N MET A 77 13.43 13.33 9.05
CA MET A 77 13.80 14.23 7.96
C MET A 77 12.77 14.17 6.83
N GLN A 78 12.31 15.32 6.35
CA GLN A 78 11.47 15.38 5.16
C GLN A 78 12.32 15.23 3.89
N VAL A 79 11.98 14.26 3.04
CA VAL A 79 12.75 13.93 1.82
C VAL A 79 11.97 14.16 0.52
N ASP A 80 10.65 14.36 0.58
CA ASP A 80 9.82 14.74 -0.56
C ASP A 80 8.63 15.62 -0.15
N ASP A 81 8.11 16.40 -1.09
CA ASP A 81 6.91 17.23 -0.91
C ASP A 81 5.62 16.39 -1.06
N TYR A 82 5.68 15.24 -1.74
CA TYR A 82 4.68 14.19 -1.58
C TYR A 82 4.93 13.54 -0.22
N PRO A 83 4.19 13.95 0.83
CA PRO A 83 4.64 14.07 2.22
C PRO A 83 5.37 12.81 2.73
N LEU A 84 6.67 12.75 2.44
CA LEU A 84 7.51 11.58 2.66
C LEU A 84 8.66 12.00 3.56
N PHE A 85 8.82 11.22 4.61
CA PHE A 85 9.80 11.44 5.64
C PHE A 85 10.66 10.18 5.81
N THR A 86 11.84 10.34 6.38
CA THR A 86 12.63 9.25 6.95
C THR A 86 12.58 9.36 8.46
N LEU A 87 12.52 8.23 9.16
CA LEU A 87 12.82 8.12 10.58
C LEU A 87 13.98 7.15 10.74
N ASN A 88 15.16 7.66 11.09
CA ASN A 88 16.28 6.81 11.53
C ASN A 88 16.12 6.53 13.02
N TYR A 89 15.54 5.37 13.37
CA TYR A 89 15.17 4.98 14.72
C TYR A 89 16.37 4.36 15.45
N THR A 90 16.80 4.99 16.54
CA THR A 90 18.03 4.62 17.26
C THR A 90 17.78 4.11 18.68
N ALA A 91 16.55 4.24 19.18
CA ALA A 91 16.17 3.65 20.46
C ALA A 91 15.80 2.16 20.31
N ASP A 92 15.86 1.42 21.41
CA ASP A 92 15.26 0.09 21.48
C ASP A 92 13.74 0.24 21.59
N TYR A 93 13.02 -0.38 20.66
CA TYR A 93 11.55 -0.39 20.63
C TYR A 93 10.97 -1.63 21.32
N HIS A 94 11.80 -2.49 21.90
CA HIS A 94 11.45 -3.64 22.76
C HIS A 94 10.45 -4.61 22.10
N PHE A 95 10.73 -4.97 20.84
CA PHE A 95 9.86 -5.85 20.06
C PHE A 95 9.87 -7.30 20.58
N ASP A 96 10.98 -7.75 21.15
CA ASP A 96 11.09 -9.02 21.88
C ASP A 96 10.04 -9.16 23.00
N SER A 97 9.81 -8.08 23.76
CA SER A 97 8.82 -8.02 24.83
C SER A 97 7.39 -8.07 24.28
N TYR A 98 7.16 -7.47 23.11
CA TYR A 98 5.90 -7.61 22.38
C TYR A 98 5.67 -9.05 21.93
N LEU A 99 6.69 -9.73 21.37
CA LEU A 99 6.57 -11.13 20.92
C LEU A 99 6.22 -12.10 22.06
N GLN A 100 6.57 -11.78 23.30
CA GLN A 100 6.19 -12.61 24.47
C GLN A 100 4.73 -12.43 24.89
N THR A 101 4.10 -11.29 24.59
CA THR A 101 2.82 -10.89 25.21
C THR A 101 1.72 -10.54 24.22
N GLY A 102 2.05 -10.21 22.97
CA GLY A 102 1.14 -9.66 21.96
C GLY A 102 0.62 -8.25 22.30
N SER A 103 1.15 -7.61 23.34
CA SER A 103 0.63 -6.35 23.89
C SER A 103 1.52 -5.19 23.46
N MET A 104 0.94 -4.23 22.73
CA MET A 104 1.66 -3.02 22.31
C MET A 104 2.05 -2.17 23.54
N PRO A 105 3.23 -1.51 23.52
CA PRO A 105 3.68 -0.66 24.62
C PRO A 105 2.83 0.61 24.78
N VAL A 106 2.09 1.00 23.73
CA VAL A 106 1.22 2.17 23.72
C VAL A 106 -0.09 1.80 23.02
N ALA A 107 -1.21 2.29 23.55
CA ALA A 107 -2.51 2.14 22.92
C ALA A 107 -2.56 2.95 21.61
N THR A 108 -2.54 2.26 20.48
CA THR A 108 -2.75 2.86 19.16
C THR A 108 -4.21 2.68 18.74
N SER A 109 -4.87 3.80 18.39
CA SER A 109 -6.23 3.75 17.83
C SER A 109 -6.14 3.69 16.32
N PHE A 110 -6.64 2.60 15.73
CA PHE A 110 -6.76 2.45 14.28
C PHE A 110 -8.13 2.93 13.82
N SER A 111 -8.15 3.65 12.71
CA SER A 111 -9.39 4.13 12.10
C SER A 111 -9.49 3.68 10.65
N THR A 112 -10.70 3.26 10.31
CA THR A 112 -11.28 2.98 8.98
C THR A 112 -11.04 1.60 8.37
N ALA A 113 -12.16 1.04 7.89
CA ALA A 113 -12.21 -0.03 6.90
C ALA A 113 -12.27 0.63 5.52
N ALA A 114 -11.13 0.83 4.87
CA ALA A 114 -11.13 1.33 3.51
C ALA A 114 -11.61 0.26 2.53
N LYS A 115 -12.25 0.73 1.47
CA LYS A 115 -12.68 -0.09 0.33
C LYS A 115 -11.91 0.39 -0.89
N ASN A 116 -11.63 -0.51 -1.84
CA ASN A 116 -10.94 -0.23 -3.11
C ASN A 116 -9.39 -0.15 -3.04
N PHE A 117 -8.76 -1.07 -2.31
CA PHE A 117 -7.32 -1.34 -2.40
C PHE A 117 -6.97 -2.04 -3.72
N ALA A 118 -5.75 -1.79 -4.19
CA ALA A 118 -5.27 -2.35 -5.45
C ALA A 118 -3.78 -2.76 -5.42
N CYS A 119 -3.22 -3.08 -4.27
CA CYS A 119 -1.80 -3.40 -4.14
C CYS A 119 -1.34 -4.55 -5.06
N THR A 120 -0.08 -4.50 -5.48
CA THR A 120 0.57 -5.51 -6.33
C THR A 120 1.98 -5.76 -5.79
N CYS A 121 2.38 -7.02 -5.63
CA CYS A 121 3.76 -7.39 -5.35
C CYS A 121 4.29 -8.36 -6.41
N PHE A 122 5.59 -8.33 -6.67
CA PHE A 122 6.28 -9.36 -7.44
C PHE A 122 7.69 -9.63 -6.92
N SER A 123 8.20 -10.84 -7.18
CA SER A 123 9.61 -11.20 -7.09
C SER A 123 10.16 -11.53 -8.48
N ALA A 124 11.45 -11.28 -8.73
CA ALA A 124 12.09 -11.57 -10.01
C ALA A 124 13.57 -11.94 -9.85
N PHE A 125 13.96 -13.10 -10.40
CA PHE A 125 15.24 -13.78 -10.17
C PHE A 125 15.90 -14.33 -11.43
N GLY A 126 15.35 -14.04 -12.62
CA GLY A 126 15.84 -14.60 -13.88
C GLY A 126 17.21 -14.07 -14.31
N GLY A 127 17.59 -12.88 -13.85
CA GLY A 127 18.87 -12.24 -14.14
C GLY A 127 19.92 -12.41 -13.04
N GLU A 128 20.96 -11.58 -13.07
CA GLU A 128 21.95 -11.52 -11.98
C GLU A 128 21.38 -10.83 -10.73
N ASN A 129 20.47 -9.88 -10.91
CA ASN A 129 19.83 -9.16 -9.82
C ASN A 129 18.74 -10.01 -9.15
N ARG A 130 18.36 -9.62 -7.93
CA ARG A 130 17.26 -10.25 -7.18
C ARG A 130 16.34 -9.14 -6.70
N TRP A 131 15.09 -9.16 -7.12
CA TRP A 131 14.15 -8.06 -6.88
C TRP A 131 12.94 -8.52 -6.10
N LEU A 132 12.47 -7.67 -5.19
CA LEU A 132 11.06 -7.61 -4.79
C LEU A 132 10.52 -6.22 -5.14
N GLY A 133 9.41 -6.16 -5.87
CA GLY A 133 8.75 -4.92 -6.25
C GLY A 133 7.34 -4.86 -5.67
N ARG A 134 6.88 -3.67 -5.26
CA ARG A 134 5.52 -3.48 -4.76
C ARG A 134 4.92 -2.13 -5.14
N ASN A 135 3.63 -2.14 -5.47
CA ASN A 135 2.76 -0.95 -5.46
C ASN A 135 1.88 -0.99 -4.22
N TYR A 136 1.85 0.11 -3.48
CA TYR A 136 0.87 0.35 -2.43
C TYR A 136 -0.22 1.30 -2.92
N ASP A 137 -1.45 0.79 -2.98
CA ASP A 137 -2.59 1.47 -3.58
C ASP A 137 -3.68 1.72 -2.54
N TRP A 138 -3.81 2.97 -2.12
CA TRP A 138 -4.71 3.39 -1.05
C TRP A 138 -5.52 4.64 -1.44
N PRO A 139 -6.85 4.67 -1.24
CA PRO A 139 -7.68 5.75 -1.77
C PRO A 139 -7.44 7.10 -1.09
N GLU A 140 -7.11 7.12 0.19
CA GLU A 140 -6.82 8.35 0.92
C GLU A 140 -5.33 8.74 0.80
N PRO A 141 -4.99 10.02 0.54
CA PRO A 141 -3.63 10.50 0.69
C PRO A 141 -3.26 10.61 2.18
N SER A 142 -1.97 10.48 2.48
CA SER A 142 -1.44 10.42 3.84
C SER A 142 -0.03 10.97 3.92
N THR A 143 0.55 10.93 5.11
CA THR A 143 1.98 11.08 5.37
C THR A 143 2.66 9.72 5.37
N TYR A 144 3.80 9.61 4.69
CA TYR A 144 4.52 8.36 4.51
C TYR A 144 5.90 8.43 5.14
N PHE A 145 6.37 7.30 5.66
CA PHE A 145 7.69 7.19 6.27
C PHE A 145 8.50 6.06 5.65
N LEU A 146 9.78 6.30 5.43
CA LEU A 146 10.82 5.29 5.43
C LEU A 146 11.37 5.18 6.85
N VAL A 147 11.18 4.03 7.50
CA VAL A 147 11.64 3.79 8.87
C VAL A 147 12.85 2.87 8.80
N PHE A 148 13.98 3.37 9.29
CA PHE A 148 15.21 2.62 9.46
C PHE A 148 15.32 2.18 10.91
N THR A 149 15.62 0.91 11.14
CA THR A 149 15.78 0.32 12.47
C THR A 149 17.03 -0.54 12.50
N ASP A 150 17.73 -0.57 13.63
CA ASP A 150 18.86 -1.45 13.91
C ASP A 150 18.75 -1.95 15.36
N PRO A 151 17.86 -2.93 15.63
CA PRO A 151 17.63 -3.43 16.99
C PRO A 151 18.84 -4.25 17.49
N PRO A 152 19.13 -4.24 18.80
CA PRO A 152 20.33 -4.87 19.35
C PRO A 152 20.44 -6.38 19.11
N ASP A 153 19.30 -7.08 19.02
CA ASP A 153 19.21 -8.53 18.86
C ASP A 153 18.49 -8.95 17.56
N GLY A 154 18.54 -8.11 16.53
CA GLY A 154 17.92 -8.38 15.23
C GLY A 154 18.65 -7.71 14.08
N TYR A 155 18.10 -7.85 12.88
CA TYR A 155 18.67 -7.29 11.65
C TYR A 155 18.33 -5.82 11.47
N ALA A 156 19.30 -5.04 11.00
CA ALA A 156 19.05 -3.73 10.46
C ALA A 156 18.06 -3.83 9.28
N SER A 157 17.12 -2.89 9.18
CA SER A 157 16.09 -2.93 8.13
C SER A 157 15.55 -1.55 7.77
N VAL A 158 15.03 -1.45 6.54
CA VAL A 158 14.28 -0.30 6.07
C VAL A 158 12.88 -0.75 5.68
N SER A 159 11.87 0.00 6.11
CA SER A 159 10.48 -0.30 5.84
C SER A 159 9.70 0.94 5.45
N THR A 160 8.62 0.76 4.69
CA THR A 160 7.66 1.83 4.44
C THR A 160 6.51 1.77 5.45
N VAL A 161 5.99 2.95 5.83
CA VAL A 161 4.84 3.08 6.74
C VAL A 161 3.88 4.15 6.21
N ASP A 162 2.59 3.85 6.30
CA ASP A 162 1.51 4.80 6.01
C ASP A 162 0.87 5.30 7.31
N LEU A 163 0.85 6.62 7.52
CA LEU A 163 0.24 7.21 8.70
C LEU A 163 -1.30 7.34 8.65
N THR A 164 -1.96 6.87 7.58
CA THR A 164 -3.44 6.98 7.40
C THR A 164 -4.19 6.37 8.58
N PHE A 165 -3.61 5.31 9.16
CA PHE A 165 -4.22 4.51 10.21
C PHE A 165 -3.92 5.00 11.62
N PHE A 166 -3.18 6.11 11.75
CA PHE A 166 -2.72 6.64 13.02
C PHE A 166 -3.30 8.04 13.25
N ALA A 167 -3.36 8.45 14.52
CA ALA A 167 -3.80 9.78 14.91
C ALA A 167 -2.74 10.87 14.61
N TYR A 168 -1.98 10.73 13.53
CA TYR A 168 -0.94 11.67 13.15
C TYR A 168 -1.55 12.96 12.58
N ASP A 169 -1.18 14.09 13.15
CA ASP A 169 -1.56 15.40 12.65
C ASP A 169 -0.45 15.96 11.77
N HIS A 170 -0.67 15.92 10.46
CA HIS A 170 0.27 16.42 9.45
C HIS A 170 0.42 17.95 9.44
N THR A 171 -0.46 18.68 10.13
CA THR A 171 -0.36 20.14 10.25
C THR A 171 0.49 20.57 11.45
N GLU A 172 0.81 19.63 12.34
CA GLU A 172 1.58 19.87 13.56
C GLU A 172 3.02 19.37 13.42
N SER A 173 3.92 19.91 14.23
CA SER A 173 5.32 19.45 14.27
C SER A 173 5.40 17.98 14.69
N PRO A 174 6.41 17.21 14.23
CA PRO A 174 6.74 15.91 14.80
C PRO A 174 6.92 15.90 16.34
N ASP A 175 7.27 17.05 16.95
CA ASP A 175 7.37 17.20 18.42
C ASP A 175 6.01 17.34 19.12
N TYR A 176 4.91 17.52 18.38
CA TYR A 176 3.58 17.54 18.96
C TYR A 176 3.32 16.21 19.70
N PRO A 177 2.82 16.20 20.95
CA PRO A 177 2.80 14.99 21.78
C PRO A 177 2.10 13.77 21.13
N VAL A 178 1.05 14.00 20.35
CA VAL A 178 0.35 12.94 19.62
C VAL A 178 1.21 12.38 18.48
N ASN A 179 1.90 13.27 17.75
CA ASN A 179 2.84 12.88 16.70
C ASN A 179 4.03 12.13 17.30
N GLN A 180 4.65 12.60 18.38
CA GLN A 180 5.73 11.86 19.06
C GLN A 180 5.30 10.46 19.50
N THR A 181 4.09 10.33 20.05
CA THR A 181 3.56 9.03 20.47
C THR A 181 3.42 8.08 19.28
N THR A 182 2.90 8.58 18.16
CA THR A 182 2.78 7.81 16.91
C THR A 182 4.16 7.43 16.36
N LEU A 183 5.07 8.40 16.26
CA LEU A 183 6.42 8.22 15.71
C LEU A 183 7.25 7.19 16.49
N ARG A 184 7.11 7.14 17.82
CA ARG A 184 7.75 6.12 18.66
C ARG A 184 7.33 4.69 18.34
N THR A 185 6.13 4.51 17.79
CA THR A 185 5.56 3.18 17.51
C THR A 185 5.75 2.72 16.07
N LEU A 186 6.26 3.57 15.16
CA LEU A 186 6.39 3.21 13.74
C LEU A 186 7.17 1.92 13.46
N PRO A 187 8.23 1.55 14.21
CA PRO A 187 8.90 0.26 14.02
C PRO A 187 7.95 -0.94 14.05
N PHE A 188 6.83 -0.85 14.76
CA PHE A 188 5.85 -1.94 14.85
C PHE A 188 4.93 -2.05 13.63
N PHE A 189 4.90 -1.06 12.74
CA PHE A 189 3.90 -0.97 11.67
C PHE A 189 4.45 -0.91 10.24
N PRO A 190 5.44 -1.76 9.86
CA PRO A 190 5.93 -1.79 8.49
C PRO A 190 4.86 -2.36 7.53
N PHE A 191 4.74 -1.75 6.34
CA PHE A 191 3.83 -2.17 5.27
C PHE A 191 4.55 -3.01 4.20
N ASP A 192 5.83 -2.73 4.01
CA ASP A 192 6.80 -3.52 3.28
C ASP A 192 8.20 -3.15 3.78
N GLY A 193 9.22 -3.94 3.42
CA GLY A 193 10.60 -3.63 3.77
C GLY A 193 11.60 -4.68 3.32
N ILE A 194 12.87 -4.40 3.61
CA ILE A 194 14.01 -5.31 3.45
C ILE A 194 14.93 -5.20 4.66
N ASN A 195 15.56 -6.30 5.05
CA ASN A 195 16.61 -6.32 6.08
C ASN A 195 18.01 -6.56 5.50
N GLU A 196 19.04 -6.36 6.32
CA GLU A 196 20.45 -6.47 5.92
C GLU A 196 20.87 -7.90 5.53
N ALA A 197 20.10 -8.92 5.91
CA ALA A 197 20.29 -10.30 5.45
C ALA A 197 19.75 -10.53 4.02
N GLY A 198 19.10 -9.53 3.43
CA GLY A 198 18.54 -9.61 2.08
C GLY A 198 17.18 -10.30 2.01
N VAL A 199 16.43 -10.32 3.11
CA VAL A 199 15.03 -10.77 3.14
C VAL A 199 14.12 -9.55 3.00
N ALA A 200 13.29 -9.55 1.95
CA ALA A 200 12.26 -8.54 1.74
C ALA A 200 10.87 -9.15 1.87
N ILE A 201 9.93 -8.34 2.33
CA ILE A 201 8.53 -8.71 2.52
C ILE A 201 7.62 -7.57 2.07
N GLY A 202 6.57 -7.91 1.34
CA GLY A 202 5.48 -7.00 0.98
C GLY A 202 4.12 -7.65 1.22
N MET A 203 3.08 -6.84 1.34
CA MET A 203 1.72 -7.30 1.60
C MET A 203 0.69 -6.74 0.63
N ASN A 204 -0.39 -7.49 0.41
CA ASN A 204 -1.61 -7.01 -0.24
C ASN A 204 -2.84 -7.40 0.57
N ALA A 205 -3.84 -6.53 0.57
CA ALA A 205 -5.16 -6.81 1.14
C ALA A 205 -5.90 -7.91 0.35
N VAL A 206 -6.42 -8.91 1.04
CA VAL A 206 -7.17 -10.06 0.53
C VAL A 206 -8.37 -10.29 1.45
N PRO A 207 -9.56 -9.71 1.17
CA PRO A 207 -10.72 -9.70 2.07
C PRO A 207 -11.20 -11.06 2.56
N GLU A 208 -10.90 -12.12 1.82
CA GLU A 208 -11.28 -13.49 2.14
C GLU A 208 -10.32 -14.15 3.14
N ALA A 209 -9.21 -13.49 3.47
CA ALA A 209 -8.17 -14.08 4.29
C ALA A 209 -8.63 -14.32 5.73
N ARG A 210 -8.32 -15.51 6.25
CA ARG A 210 -8.71 -15.95 7.59
C ARG A 210 -7.61 -16.80 8.21
N ALA A 211 -6.94 -16.26 9.22
CA ALA A 211 -5.87 -16.94 9.93
C ALA A 211 -6.38 -18.00 10.94
N PRO A 212 -5.65 -19.10 11.14
CA PRO A 212 -5.88 -20.03 12.26
C PRO A 212 -5.58 -19.37 13.60
N MET A 213 -6.24 -19.82 14.66
CA MET A 213 -5.96 -19.44 16.05
C MET A 213 -5.75 -20.68 16.91
N GLN A 214 -4.62 -20.74 17.63
CA GLN A 214 -4.23 -21.84 18.51
C GLN A 214 -4.05 -21.32 19.94
N PRO A 215 -4.74 -21.87 20.97
CA PRO A 215 -4.73 -21.31 22.32
C PRO A 215 -3.35 -21.18 23.00
N ASP A 216 -2.37 -21.96 22.55
CA ASP A 216 -1.01 -22.05 23.09
C ASP A 216 -0.01 -21.08 22.44
N LYS A 217 -0.43 -20.35 21.39
CA LYS A 217 0.43 -19.37 20.70
C LYS A 217 0.10 -17.94 21.09
N VAL A 218 1.13 -17.12 21.25
CA VAL A 218 0.99 -15.67 21.38
C VAL A 218 0.38 -15.10 20.10
N THR A 219 -0.53 -14.14 20.25
CA THR A 219 -1.17 -13.45 19.12
C THR A 219 -0.46 -12.13 18.84
N ILE A 220 0.04 -11.98 17.61
CA ILE A 220 0.61 -10.73 17.10
C ILE A 220 -0.27 -10.17 15.98
N GLY A 221 -0.17 -8.87 15.69
CA GLY A 221 -0.90 -8.24 14.59
C GLY A 221 -0.27 -8.52 13.23
N GLU A 222 -1.07 -8.38 12.18
CA GLU A 222 -0.65 -8.63 10.79
C GLU A 222 0.54 -7.76 10.32
N LEU A 223 0.68 -6.51 10.79
CA LEU A 223 1.85 -5.67 10.49
C LEU A 223 3.06 -6.02 11.36
N GLN A 224 2.83 -6.49 12.59
CA GLN A 224 3.93 -6.95 13.45
C GLN A 224 4.54 -8.26 12.95
N LEU A 225 3.80 -9.08 12.19
CA LEU A 225 4.40 -10.19 11.45
C LEU A 225 5.48 -9.69 10.48
N ILE A 226 5.24 -8.58 9.78
CA ILE A 226 6.24 -8.00 8.87
C ILE A 226 7.48 -7.56 9.66
N ARG A 227 7.30 -6.92 10.82
CA ARG A 227 8.41 -6.58 11.72
C ARG A 227 9.17 -7.82 12.21
N LEU A 228 8.47 -8.88 12.59
CA LEU A 228 9.06 -10.18 12.97
C LEU A 228 9.97 -10.75 11.88
N VAL A 229 9.52 -10.72 10.62
CA VAL A 229 10.33 -11.19 9.49
C VAL A 229 11.55 -10.29 9.30
N LEU A 230 11.36 -8.97 9.30
CA LEU A 230 12.45 -8.03 9.07
C LEU A 230 13.50 -8.08 10.19
N ASP A 231 13.13 -8.30 11.46
CA ASP A 231 14.08 -8.37 12.58
C ASP A 231 14.83 -9.69 12.68
N TYR A 232 14.19 -10.81 12.35
CA TYR A 232 14.71 -12.12 12.77
C TYR A 232 14.90 -13.13 11.65
N ALA A 233 14.51 -12.85 10.41
CA ALA A 233 14.69 -13.80 9.30
C ALA A 233 15.91 -13.47 8.43
N ALA A 234 16.80 -14.44 8.22
CA ALA A 234 17.87 -14.37 7.24
C ALA A 234 17.52 -15.08 5.91
N SER A 235 16.42 -15.81 5.86
CA SER A 235 15.92 -16.47 4.65
C SER A 235 14.40 -16.57 4.61
N THR A 236 13.85 -16.95 3.46
CA THR A 236 12.42 -17.27 3.30
C THR A 236 11.98 -18.44 4.19
N GLU A 237 12.81 -19.47 4.42
CA GLU A 237 12.47 -20.57 5.34
C GLU A 237 12.44 -20.12 6.79
N GLU A 238 13.41 -19.30 7.20
CA GLU A 238 13.43 -18.75 8.55
C GLU A 238 12.21 -17.85 8.78
N ALA A 239 11.85 -17.02 7.80
CA ALA A 239 10.63 -16.23 7.84
C ALA A 239 9.38 -17.11 8.04
N VAL A 240 9.22 -18.18 7.25
CA VAL A 240 8.10 -19.13 7.41
C VAL A 240 8.14 -19.84 8.76
N ALA A 241 9.32 -20.23 9.25
CA ALA A 241 9.48 -20.87 10.55
C ALA A 241 9.13 -19.94 11.71
N LEU A 242 9.46 -18.66 11.62
CA LEU A 242 9.08 -17.62 12.58
C LEU A 242 7.56 -17.40 12.57
N ILE A 243 6.97 -17.19 11.39
CA ILE A 243 5.52 -16.93 11.25
C ILE A 243 4.69 -18.07 11.86
N LYS A 244 5.11 -19.33 11.66
CA LYS A 244 4.41 -20.51 12.21
C LYS A 244 4.34 -20.56 13.73
N GLN A 245 5.17 -19.79 14.45
CA GLN A 245 5.19 -19.77 15.92
C GLN A 245 4.07 -18.92 16.53
N TYR A 246 3.41 -18.06 15.75
CA TYR A 246 2.44 -17.10 16.28
C TYR A 246 1.04 -17.32 15.70
N ASN A 247 0.05 -16.84 16.47
CA ASN A 247 -1.28 -16.53 15.94
C ASN A 247 -1.25 -15.14 15.32
N ILE A 248 -1.93 -14.94 14.19
CA ILE A 248 -1.98 -13.65 13.51
C ILE A 248 -3.37 -13.06 13.65
N ARG A 249 -3.46 -11.93 14.37
CA ARG A 249 -4.66 -11.10 14.40
C ARG A 249 -4.68 -10.28 13.11
N MET A 250 -5.59 -10.66 12.23
CA MET A 250 -5.88 -9.91 11.01
C MET A 250 -6.75 -8.71 11.34
N GLU A 251 -6.48 -7.58 10.69
CA GLU A 251 -7.29 -6.37 10.75
C GLU A 251 -8.13 -6.28 9.46
N GLU A 252 -8.90 -5.20 9.27
CA GLU A 252 -9.79 -5.05 8.10
C GLU A 252 -9.28 -3.95 7.14
N PRO A 253 -8.93 -4.27 5.88
CA PRO A 253 -8.99 -5.60 5.26
C PRO A 253 -7.81 -6.50 5.67
N PRO A 254 -8.03 -7.81 5.80
CA PRO A 254 -6.96 -8.76 6.11
C PRO A 254 -5.98 -8.86 4.92
N ILE A 255 -4.75 -9.30 5.19
CA ILE A 255 -3.65 -9.31 4.22
C ILE A 255 -3.05 -10.70 3.99
N HIS A 256 -2.34 -10.85 2.86
CA HIS A 256 -1.37 -11.92 2.64
C HIS A 256 0.01 -11.33 2.32
N TYR A 257 1.05 -12.16 2.30
CA TYR A 257 2.44 -11.71 2.17
C TYR A 257 3.14 -12.36 0.99
N LEU A 258 3.99 -11.58 0.31
CA LEU A 258 5.05 -12.11 -0.56
C LEU A 258 6.39 -11.82 0.11
N ILE A 259 7.15 -12.88 0.39
CA ILE A 259 8.48 -12.81 1.02
C ILE A 259 9.49 -13.32 0.00
N ALA A 260 10.62 -12.66 -0.14
CA ALA A 260 11.70 -13.06 -1.05
C ALA A 260 13.06 -12.88 -0.39
N ASP A 261 14.03 -13.72 -0.74
CA ASP A 261 15.40 -13.61 -0.23
C ASP A 261 16.46 -13.54 -1.36
N SER A 262 17.68 -13.17 -0.96
CA SER A 262 18.83 -13.01 -1.84
C SER A 262 19.27 -14.30 -2.58
N SER A 263 18.82 -15.47 -2.12
CA SER A 263 19.09 -16.76 -2.79
C SER A 263 18.26 -16.95 -4.07
N GLY A 264 17.22 -16.14 -4.27
CA GLY A 264 16.29 -16.29 -5.39
C GLY A 264 15.11 -17.22 -5.09
N ARG A 265 14.76 -17.36 -3.82
CA ARG A 265 13.50 -17.97 -3.39
C ARG A 265 12.51 -16.90 -3.01
N SER A 266 11.24 -17.16 -3.29
CA SER A 266 10.12 -16.42 -2.73
C SER A 266 9.00 -17.35 -2.32
N VAL A 267 8.23 -16.87 -1.37
CA VAL A 267 7.12 -17.59 -0.78
C VAL A 267 5.95 -16.65 -0.59
N ILE A 268 4.77 -17.11 -0.98
CA ILE A 268 3.51 -16.47 -0.61
C ILE A 268 3.03 -17.14 0.68
N VAL A 269 2.74 -16.31 1.69
CA VAL A 269 2.10 -16.75 2.92
C VAL A 269 0.66 -16.25 2.91
N GLU A 270 -0.28 -17.19 2.77
CA GLU A 270 -1.70 -16.94 2.67
C GLU A 270 -2.47 -17.57 3.83
N PHE A 271 -3.65 -17.01 4.09
CA PHE A 271 -4.52 -17.47 5.15
C PHE A 271 -5.89 -17.75 4.56
N ASN A 272 -6.17 -19.00 4.21
CA ASN A 272 -7.36 -19.37 3.45
C ASN A 272 -8.14 -20.44 4.20
N GLY A 273 -9.46 -20.25 4.35
CA GLY A 273 -10.31 -21.23 5.03
C GLY A 273 -9.97 -21.49 6.51
N GLY A 274 -9.19 -20.62 7.16
CA GLY A 274 -8.71 -20.83 8.52
C GLY A 274 -7.39 -21.62 8.60
N GLU A 275 -6.71 -21.85 7.47
CA GLU A 275 -5.40 -22.50 7.39
C GLU A 275 -4.35 -21.53 6.86
N MET A 276 -3.09 -21.77 7.23
CA MET A 276 -1.94 -21.06 6.68
C MET A 276 -1.39 -21.85 5.49
N GLU A 277 -1.47 -21.29 4.29
CA GLU A 277 -0.97 -21.88 3.05
C GLU A 277 0.35 -21.23 2.65
N ILE A 278 1.31 -22.06 2.24
CA ILE A 278 2.67 -21.65 1.86
C ILE A 278 2.88 -22.05 0.40
N ILE A 279 3.07 -21.06 -0.48
CA ILE A 279 3.27 -21.28 -1.92
C ILE A 279 4.66 -20.80 -2.30
N GLU A 280 5.57 -21.74 -2.52
CA GLU A 280 6.93 -21.44 -3.01
C GLU A 280 6.91 -21.11 -4.51
N ASN A 281 7.85 -20.29 -4.96
CA ASN A 281 8.00 -20.00 -6.38
C ASN A 281 8.48 -21.23 -7.17
N THR A 282 7.74 -21.57 -8.23
CA THR A 282 8.15 -22.64 -9.17
C THR A 282 8.86 -22.09 -10.41
N ALA A 283 8.77 -20.78 -10.63
CA ALA A 283 9.44 -20.04 -11.69
C ALA A 283 10.43 -19.05 -11.03
N PRO A 284 11.39 -18.46 -11.78
CA PRO A 284 12.27 -17.41 -11.24
C PRO A 284 11.53 -16.06 -11.04
N TRP A 285 10.23 -16.10 -10.76
CA TRP A 285 9.39 -14.98 -10.37
C TRP A 285 8.16 -15.48 -9.63
N GLN A 286 7.51 -14.58 -8.89
CA GLN A 286 6.22 -14.82 -8.25
C GLN A 286 5.45 -13.50 -8.18
N VAL A 287 4.13 -13.56 -8.18
CA VAL A 287 3.27 -12.37 -8.20
C VAL A 287 2.15 -12.54 -7.18
N THR A 288 1.76 -11.46 -6.52
CA THR A 288 0.54 -11.39 -5.71
C THR A 288 -0.20 -10.08 -5.98
N THR A 289 -1.53 -10.11 -5.90
CA THR A 289 -2.37 -8.91 -5.81
C THR A 289 -3.45 -9.12 -4.74
N ASN A 290 -4.66 -8.61 -4.91
CA ASN A 290 -5.69 -8.58 -3.86
C ASN A 290 -6.65 -9.76 -3.91
N PHE A 291 -6.14 -10.98 -4.11
CA PHE A 291 -6.93 -12.21 -4.09
C PHE A 291 -6.07 -13.39 -3.64
N VAL A 292 -6.73 -14.45 -3.17
CA VAL A 292 -6.08 -15.70 -2.77
C VAL A 292 -5.48 -16.39 -4.02
N ILE A 293 -4.17 -16.63 -4.00
CA ILE A 293 -3.44 -17.35 -5.04
C ILE A 293 -3.62 -18.87 -4.89
N SER A 294 -3.78 -19.35 -3.67
CA SER A 294 -4.05 -20.76 -3.36
C SER A 294 -5.22 -21.29 -4.19
N GLY A 295 -4.96 -22.36 -4.97
CA GLY A 295 -5.94 -22.97 -5.87
C GLY A 295 -5.98 -22.40 -7.30
N LEU A 296 -5.32 -21.27 -7.59
CA LEU A 296 -5.17 -20.75 -8.95
C LEU A 296 -4.33 -21.72 -9.80
N GLN A 297 -4.97 -22.40 -10.76
CA GLN A 297 -4.29 -23.37 -11.63
C GLN A 297 -3.55 -22.70 -12.78
N ASN A 298 -4.09 -21.58 -13.29
CA ASN A 298 -3.62 -20.94 -14.48
C ASN A 298 -3.63 -19.42 -14.31
N TRP A 299 -2.50 -18.75 -14.52
CA TRP A 299 -2.37 -17.33 -14.21
C TRP A 299 -3.28 -16.45 -15.08
N GLN A 300 -3.61 -16.89 -16.30
CA GLN A 300 -4.52 -16.21 -17.23
C GLN A 300 -5.97 -16.18 -16.73
N GLU A 301 -6.33 -17.07 -15.79
CA GLU A 301 -7.67 -17.13 -15.18
C GLU A 301 -7.78 -16.23 -13.95
N ALA A 302 -6.68 -15.60 -13.52
CA ALA A 302 -6.69 -14.71 -12.37
C ALA A 302 -7.67 -13.54 -12.59
N PRO A 303 -8.46 -13.17 -11.56
CA PRO A 303 -9.50 -12.15 -11.69
C PRO A 303 -8.96 -10.71 -11.76
N CYS A 304 -7.65 -10.54 -11.60
CA CYS A 304 -7.00 -9.23 -11.48
C CYS A 304 -6.12 -8.95 -12.70
N TRP A 305 -6.47 -7.91 -13.47
CA TRP A 305 -5.68 -7.51 -14.64
C TRP A 305 -4.24 -7.09 -14.28
N ARG A 306 -4.02 -6.54 -13.07
CA ARG A 306 -2.67 -6.18 -12.58
C ARG A 306 -1.82 -7.42 -12.39
N TYR A 307 -2.41 -8.49 -11.84
CA TYR A 307 -1.75 -9.78 -11.68
C TYR A 307 -1.37 -10.35 -13.04
N THR A 308 -2.32 -10.44 -13.98
CA THR A 308 -2.06 -11.01 -15.31
C THR A 308 -1.04 -10.20 -16.10
N THR A 309 -1.11 -8.86 -16.04
CA THR A 309 -0.12 -7.97 -16.69
C THR A 309 1.27 -8.15 -16.12
N THR A 310 1.37 -8.24 -14.79
CA THR A 310 2.65 -8.40 -14.08
C THR A 310 3.26 -9.77 -14.38
N TYR A 311 2.44 -10.83 -14.27
CA TYR A 311 2.85 -12.20 -14.54
C TYR A 311 3.28 -12.37 -16.00
N GLN A 312 2.51 -11.86 -16.97
CA GLN A 312 2.85 -11.93 -18.38
C GLN A 312 4.19 -11.24 -18.67
N SER A 313 4.41 -10.04 -18.13
CA SER A 313 5.66 -9.30 -18.35
C SER A 313 6.88 -10.03 -17.76
N LEU A 314 6.72 -10.67 -16.59
CA LEU A 314 7.76 -11.49 -15.98
C LEU A 314 8.01 -12.78 -16.77
N GLN A 315 6.96 -13.43 -17.27
CA GLN A 315 7.09 -14.60 -18.12
C GLN A 315 7.80 -14.29 -19.44
N GLU A 316 7.41 -13.20 -20.13
CA GLU A 316 8.02 -12.76 -21.39
C GLU A 316 9.50 -12.39 -21.25
N SER A 317 9.90 -11.94 -20.06
CA SER A 317 11.29 -11.61 -19.72
C SER A 317 12.04 -12.74 -19.01
N GLU A 318 11.41 -13.90 -18.81
CA GLU A 318 11.94 -15.01 -18.01
C GLU A 318 12.39 -14.60 -16.59
N GLY A 319 11.75 -13.58 -16.02
CA GLY A 319 12.11 -12.99 -14.73
C GLY A 319 13.37 -12.13 -14.74
N VAL A 320 13.92 -11.81 -15.92
CA VAL A 320 15.11 -10.94 -16.08
C VAL A 320 14.69 -9.48 -16.02
N LEU A 321 15.00 -8.81 -14.91
CA LEU A 321 14.76 -7.37 -14.74
C LEU A 321 16.02 -6.61 -14.34
N GLN A 322 16.13 -5.39 -14.83
CA GLN A 322 16.96 -4.32 -14.30
C GLN A 322 16.09 -3.39 -13.46
N GLU A 323 16.70 -2.54 -12.63
CA GLU A 323 15.96 -1.62 -11.75
C GLU A 323 14.91 -0.79 -12.50
N ASN A 324 15.29 -0.15 -13.62
CA ASN A 324 14.35 0.67 -14.39
C ASN A 324 13.21 -0.16 -14.99
N THR A 325 13.45 -1.41 -15.38
CA THR A 325 12.38 -2.27 -15.91
C THR A 325 11.49 -2.83 -14.81
N ALA A 326 12.00 -2.99 -13.58
CA ALA A 326 11.20 -3.28 -12.39
C ALA A 326 10.22 -2.13 -12.09
N PHE A 327 10.69 -0.87 -12.10
CA PHE A 327 9.80 0.28 -11.96
C PHE A 327 8.81 0.44 -13.11
N TYR A 328 9.24 0.16 -14.35
CA TYR A 328 8.32 0.16 -15.50
C TYR A 328 7.21 -0.88 -15.35
N LEU A 329 7.51 -2.05 -14.79
CA LEU A 329 6.52 -3.08 -14.48
C LEU A 329 5.54 -2.60 -13.40
N LEU A 330 6.02 -1.97 -12.33
CA LEU A 330 5.18 -1.33 -11.32
C LEU A 330 4.30 -0.23 -11.91
N GLN A 331 4.83 0.58 -12.82
CA GLN A 331 4.06 1.61 -13.51
C GLN A 331 2.91 1.01 -14.33
N LYS A 332 3.16 -0.09 -15.06
CA LYS A 332 2.13 -0.82 -15.82
C LYS A 332 1.00 -1.35 -14.93
N ALA A 333 1.32 -1.81 -13.72
CA ALA A 333 0.36 -2.31 -12.76
C ALA A 333 -0.22 -1.23 -11.83
N SER A 334 0.20 0.04 -11.97
CA SER A 334 -0.25 1.14 -11.11
C SER A 334 -1.67 1.58 -11.41
N VAL A 335 -2.35 2.12 -10.39
CA VAL A 335 -3.67 2.75 -10.49
C VAL A 335 -3.60 4.21 -10.03
N PRO A 336 -4.63 5.05 -10.24
CA PRO A 336 -4.60 6.44 -9.79
C PRO A 336 -4.30 6.65 -8.31
N THR A 337 -4.64 5.67 -7.46
CA THR A 337 -4.45 5.68 -6.02
C THR A 337 -3.13 5.04 -5.55
N THR A 338 -2.21 4.70 -6.46
CA THR A 338 -0.86 4.26 -6.09
C THR A 338 -0.12 5.38 -5.36
N ARG A 339 0.16 5.17 -4.08
CA ARG A 339 0.82 6.15 -3.19
C ARG A 339 2.32 6.04 -3.28
N TRP A 340 2.82 4.82 -3.26
CA TRP A 340 4.23 4.54 -3.49
C TRP A 340 4.46 3.24 -4.25
N SER A 341 5.63 3.16 -4.86
CA SER A 341 6.17 2.00 -5.54
C SER A 341 7.58 1.73 -5.02
N THR A 342 7.82 0.56 -4.45
CA THR A 342 9.13 0.13 -3.93
C THR A 342 9.75 -0.92 -4.84
N VAL A 343 11.07 -0.84 -5.00
CA VAL A 343 11.91 -1.90 -5.58
C VAL A 343 13.06 -2.15 -4.62
N PHE A 344 13.12 -3.36 -4.07
CA PHE A 344 14.17 -3.83 -3.18
C PHE A 344 15.17 -4.68 -3.97
N ASP A 345 16.45 -4.32 -3.89
CA ASP A 345 17.55 -5.17 -4.34
C ASP A 345 17.95 -6.12 -3.21
N LEU A 346 17.59 -7.39 -3.34
CA LEU A 346 17.80 -8.38 -2.28
C LEU A 346 19.28 -8.71 -2.07
N LYS A 347 20.16 -8.38 -3.03
CA LYS A 347 21.60 -8.63 -2.89
C LYS A 347 22.32 -7.49 -2.18
N SER A 348 21.93 -6.25 -2.41
CA SER A 348 22.56 -5.08 -1.79
C SER A 348 21.86 -4.61 -0.52
N GLY A 349 20.63 -5.08 -0.26
CA GLY A 349 19.81 -4.57 0.85
C GLY A 349 19.20 -3.19 0.56
N HIS A 350 19.40 -2.65 -0.64
CA HIS A 350 18.96 -1.30 -0.98
C HIS A 350 17.49 -1.25 -1.37
N LEU A 351 16.81 -0.20 -0.94
CA LEU A 351 15.47 0.17 -1.37
C LEU A 351 15.54 1.36 -2.34
N LYS A 352 14.74 1.31 -3.39
CA LYS A 352 14.34 2.50 -4.15
C LYS A 352 12.83 2.68 -4.14
N LEU A 353 12.41 3.93 -4.02
CA LEU A 353 11.02 4.35 -3.84
C LEU A 353 10.65 5.41 -4.88
N ALA A 354 9.51 5.23 -5.53
CA ALA A 354 8.82 6.30 -6.27
C ALA A 354 7.52 6.62 -5.53
N VAL A 355 7.23 7.90 -5.30
CA VAL A 355 6.02 8.36 -4.61
C VAL A 355 5.11 9.14 -5.55
N GLY A 356 3.80 9.11 -5.29
CA GLY A 356 2.81 9.86 -6.08
C GLY A 356 2.80 9.51 -7.56
N ARG A 357 3.19 8.28 -7.92
CA ARG A 357 3.33 7.80 -9.31
C ARG A 357 4.34 8.58 -10.15
N ASN A 358 5.24 9.34 -9.52
CA ASN A 358 6.34 10.01 -10.22
C ASN A 358 7.50 9.03 -10.44
N PHE A 359 7.34 8.13 -11.42
CA PHE A 359 8.36 7.11 -11.74
C PHE A 359 9.66 7.69 -12.33
N GLU A 360 9.72 8.98 -12.65
CA GLU A 360 10.94 9.67 -13.08
C GLU A 360 11.83 10.05 -11.89
N LYS A 361 11.23 10.30 -10.71
CA LYS A 361 11.95 10.61 -9.48
C LYS A 361 11.98 9.38 -8.55
N LYS A 362 13.16 8.79 -8.37
CA LYS A 362 13.39 7.73 -7.39
C LYS A 362 14.19 8.24 -6.21
N ILE A 363 13.72 7.94 -5.01
CA ILE A 363 14.43 8.16 -3.75
C ILE A 363 15.10 6.83 -3.39
N SER A 364 16.39 6.87 -3.07
CA SER A 364 17.15 5.69 -2.68
C SER A 364 17.40 5.72 -1.18
N SER A 365 17.29 4.58 -0.51
CA SER A 365 17.84 4.45 0.83
C SER A 365 19.36 4.49 0.77
N ALA A 366 20.01 5.00 1.82
CA ALA A 366 21.37 4.52 2.11
C ALA A 366 21.23 3.04 2.48
N GLY A 367 22.19 2.19 2.10
CA GLY A 367 22.23 0.82 2.60
C GLY A 367 22.38 0.76 4.12
N PHE A 368 22.34 -0.46 4.66
CA PHE A 368 22.52 -0.72 6.08
C PHE A 368 23.94 -0.41 6.54
#